data_AF-A0A9E0RQE8-F1
#
_entry.id   AF-A0A9E0RQE8-F1
#
_cell.length_a   1.000
_cell.length_b   1.000
_cell.length_c   1.000
_cell.angle_alpha   90.00
_cell.angle_beta   90.00
_cell.angle_gamma   90.00
#
_symmetry.space_group_name_H-M   'P 1'
#
loop_
_entity.id
_entity.type
_entity.pdbx_description
1 polymer ?
#
loop_
_entity_poly.entity_id
_entity_poly.type
_entity_poly.pdbx_seq_one_letter_code
_entity_poly.pdbx_strand_id
1 'polypeptide(L)'
;MDLSKLTGHIWLDGEMVPWQEARVHVLTHTFHYGLGVFEGVRAYKTPEGTSIFRLKEHTDRLFRSAHILRMDMPYDKETLSAAQREVVRANGLDEAYIRPMCFLGSEGMGLRADNLKTHVMVASWAWPSYMDPEARDRGIRVATSSYTRHHVNITMCKAKANGNYINSILALREAMDAGFEEALLLDNEGYVAEGSGENFFLVRAGILYTPELTS
;
A
#
# COMPACT_ATOMS: atom_id res chain seq x y z
N MET A 1 -0.02 13.09 -11.93
CA MET A 1 0.81 13.88 -11.00
C MET A 1 2.18 13.22 -10.94
N ASP A 2 3.25 13.98 -11.18
CA ASP A 2 4.63 13.47 -11.06
C ASP A 2 5.10 13.67 -9.61
N LEU A 3 5.10 12.60 -8.81
CA LEU A 3 5.41 12.68 -7.38
C LEU A 3 6.85 13.13 -7.12
N SER A 4 7.78 12.94 -8.06
CA SER A 4 9.19 13.35 -7.88
C SER A 4 9.38 14.87 -7.87
N LYS A 5 8.39 15.62 -8.38
CA LYS A 5 8.43 17.08 -8.49
C LYS A 5 7.70 17.81 -7.35
N LEU A 6 7.08 17.08 -6.42
CA LEU A 6 6.47 17.69 -5.25
C LEU A 6 7.54 18.31 -4.35
N THR A 7 7.13 19.31 -3.57
CA THR A 7 7.95 19.95 -2.53
C THR A 7 7.42 19.55 -1.15
N GLY A 8 8.26 19.68 -0.13
CA GLY A 8 7.93 19.28 1.23
C GLY A 8 8.99 18.38 1.82
N HIS A 9 8.57 17.50 2.73
CA HIS A 9 9.48 16.61 3.45
C HIS A 9 8.97 15.16 3.45
N ILE A 10 9.93 14.24 3.43
CA ILE A 10 9.72 12.80 3.61
C ILE A 10 10.48 12.40 4.88
N TRP A 11 9.88 11.55 5.70
CA TRP A 11 10.64 10.92 6.77
C TRP A 11 11.38 9.72 6.18
N LEU A 12 12.70 9.67 6.32
CA LEU A 12 13.55 8.60 5.82
C LEU A 12 14.58 8.24 6.89
N ASP A 13 14.54 7.00 7.35
CA ASP A 13 15.49 6.43 8.32
C ASP A 13 15.77 7.30 9.55
N GLY A 14 14.70 7.84 10.16
CA GLY A 14 14.80 8.63 11.39
C GLY A 14 14.76 10.14 11.18
N GLU A 15 14.98 10.61 9.95
CA GLU A 15 15.15 12.03 9.65
C GLU A 15 14.06 12.57 8.72
N MET A 16 13.64 13.81 8.94
CA MET A 16 12.82 14.54 7.97
C MET A 16 13.75 15.15 6.92
N VAL A 17 13.77 14.56 5.73
CA VAL A 17 14.60 15.03 4.61
C VAL A 17 13.74 15.83 3.62
N PRO A 18 14.32 16.81 2.90
CA PRO A 18 13.65 17.46 1.79
C PRO A 18 13.18 16.42 0.76
N TRP A 19 11.98 16.62 0.19
CA TRP A 19 11.33 15.64 -0.69
C TRP A 19 12.24 15.14 -1.83
N GLN A 20 13.02 16.05 -2.44
CA GLN A 20 13.90 15.74 -3.57
C GLN A 20 15.21 15.03 -3.17
N GLU A 21 15.52 15.02 -1.88
CA GLU A 21 16.71 14.40 -1.29
C GLU A 21 16.44 12.98 -0.79
N ALA A 22 15.16 12.58 -0.66
CA ALA A 22 14.76 11.21 -0.35
C ALA A 22 15.09 10.26 -1.53
N ARG A 23 16.34 9.83 -1.60
CA ARG A 23 16.90 9.04 -2.71
C ARG A 23 17.46 7.72 -2.21
N VAL A 24 17.40 6.72 -3.09
CA VAL A 24 18.04 5.41 -2.90
C VAL A 24 18.85 5.07 -4.14
N HIS A 25 19.84 4.19 -4.01
CA HIS A 25 20.63 3.76 -5.16
C HIS A 25 19.79 2.87 -6.09
N VAL A 26 20.04 2.92 -7.40
CA VAL A 26 19.30 2.08 -8.38
C VAL A 26 19.57 0.57 -8.22
N LEU A 27 20.58 0.20 -7.43
CA LEU A 27 20.88 -1.18 -7.01
C LEU A 27 20.28 -1.54 -5.64
N THR A 28 19.19 -0.89 -5.24
CA THR A 28 18.44 -1.23 -4.02
C THR A 28 17.75 -2.58 -4.19
N HIS A 29 17.99 -3.52 -3.29
CA HIS A 29 17.57 -4.92 -3.42
C HIS A 29 16.07 -5.08 -3.68
N THR A 30 15.22 -4.37 -2.91
CA THR A 30 13.76 -4.41 -3.11
C THR A 30 13.31 -3.92 -4.48
N PHE A 31 14.05 -3.02 -5.14
CA PHE A 31 13.74 -2.60 -6.51
C PHE A 31 13.81 -3.82 -7.45
N HIS A 32 14.83 -4.66 -7.29
CA HIS A 32 15.07 -5.79 -8.19
C HIS A 32 14.28 -7.04 -7.82
N TYR A 33 14.04 -7.27 -6.53
CA TYR A 33 13.47 -8.54 -6.03
C TYR A 33 12.09 -8.42 -5.37
N GLY A 34 11.58 -7.19 -5.18
CA GLY A 34 10.21 -6.95 -4.71
C GLY A 34 9.95 -7.30 -3.23
N LEU A 35 10.97 -7.75 -2.48
CA LEU A 35 10.82 -8.03 -1.05
C LEU A 35 10.85 -6.72 -0.25
N GLY A 36 9.68 -6.24 0.12
CA GLY A 36 9.44 -5.04 0.90
C GLY A 36 7.97 -4.99 1.31
N VAL A 37 7.65 -4.16 2.30
CA VAL A 37 6.28 -4.02 2.82
C VAL A 37 5.87 -2.55 2.87
N PHE A 38 4.59 -2.28 2.74
CA PHE A 38 4.08 -0.91 2.80
C PHE A 38 2.67 -0.83 3.37
N GLU A 39 2.24 0.38 3.70
CA GLU A 39 0.84 0.67 4.01
C GLU A 39 0.26 1.79 3.15
N GLY A 40 -1.06 1.81 3.09
CA GLY A 40 -1.82 2.95 2.57
C GLY A 40 -2.72 3.48 3.67
N VAL A 41 -2.43 4.69 4.16
CA VAL A 41 -3.16 5.30 5.27
C VAL A 41 -3.74 6.63 4.81
N ARG A 42 -4.89 7.04 5.34
CA ARG A 42 -5.51 8.33 5.04
C ARG A 42 -5.64 9.20 6.28
N ALA A 43 -5.33 10.47 6.10
CA ALA A 43 -5.66 11.55 7.01
C ALA A 43 -6.84 12.34 6.44
N TYR A 44 -7.79 12.68 7.30
CA TYR A 44 -8.99 13.42 6.94
C TYR A 44 -9.11 14.69 7.77
N LYS A 45 -9.69 15.72 7.17
CA LYS A 45 -10.09 16.92 7.88
C LYS A 45 -11.35 16.60 8.68
N THR A 46 -11.28 16.74 9.99
CA THR A 46 -12.43 16.56 10.89
C THR A 46 -12.76 17.89 11.59
N PRO A 47 -13.92 18.00 12.26
CA PRO A 47 -14.22 19.16 13.10
C PRO A 47 -13.17 19.44 14.19
N GLU A 48 -12.40 18.44 14.60
CA GLU A 48 -11.35 18.52 15.63
C GLU A 48 -9.94 18.73 15.05
N GLY A 49 -9.83 18.85 13.72
CA GLY A 49 -8.57 18.96 12.99
C GLY A 49 -8.22 17.72 12.17
N THR A 50 -7.02 17.69 11.60
CA THR A 50 -6.56 16.56 10.77
C THR A 50 -6.36 15.30 11.60
N SER A 51 -7.06 14.23 11.24
CA SER A 51 -7.01 12.94 11.94
C SER A 51 -6.65 11.80 11.01
N ILE A 52 -5.69 10.96 11.42
CA ILE A 52 -5.29 9.77 10.68
C ILE A 52 -6.21 8.60 11.06
N PHE A 53 -6.92 8.05 10.08
CA PHE A 53 -7.86 6.97 10.31
C PHE A 53 -7.13 5.64 10.57
N ARG A 54 -7.41 5.01 11.72
CA ARG A 54 -6.89 3.69 12.11
C ARG A 54 -5.36 3.54 12.04
N LEU A 55 -4.64 4.61 12.40
CA LEU A 55 -3.17 4.66 12.37
C LEU A 55 -2.51 3.48 13.08
N LYS A 56 -3.04 3.10 14.25
CA LYS A 56 -2.51 1.99 15.05
C LYS A 56 -2.64 0.67 14.28
N GLU A 57 -3.80 0.39 13.70
CA GLU A 57 -4.05 -0.89 13.02
C GLU A 57 -3.28 -1.01 11.71
N HIS A 58 -3.13 0.10 10.97
CA HIS A 58 -2.24 0.14 9.81
C HIS A 58 -0.79 -0.13 10.20
N THR A 59 -0.29 0.54 11.24
CA THR A 59 1.07 0.32 11.73
C THR A 59 1.26 -1.10 12.26
N ASP A 60 0.30 -1.65 12.99
CA ASP A 60 0.31 -3.06 13.41
C ASP A 60 0.37 -4.02 12.21
N ARG A 61 -0.33 -3.73 11.12
CA ARG A 61 -0.29 -4.56 9.89
C ARG A 61 1.04 -4.42 9.15
N LEU A 62 1.67 -3.25 9.13
CA LEU A 62 3.01 -3.05 8.58
C LEU A 62 4.02 -3.98 9.28
N PHE A 63 4.02 -4.00 10.62
CA PHE A 63 4.89 -4.87 11.40
C PHE A 63 4.56 -6.36 11.22
N ARG A 64 3.27 -6.73 11.15
CA ARG A 64 2.89 -8.12 10.82
C ARG A 64 3.41 -8.53 9.44
N SER A 65 3.31 -7.64 8.44
CA SER A 65 3.82 -7.90 7.09
C SER A 65 5.33 -8.08 7.11
N ALA A 66 6.07 -7.20 7.80
CA ALA A 66 7.51 -7.31 7.97
C ALA A 66 7.90 -8.63 8.66
N HIS A 67 7.17 -9.02 9.71
CA HIS A 67 7.38 -10.29 10.40
C HIS A 67 7.17 -11.51 9.48
N ILE A 68 6.09 -11.53 8.70
CA ILE A 68 5.81 -12.61 7.75
C ILE A 68 6.93 -12.74 6.71
N LEU A 69 7.47 -11.61 6.23
CA LEU A 69 8.59 -11.60 5.29
C LEU A 69 9.97 -11.68 5.96
N ARG A 70 10.02 -11.86 7.29
CA ARG A 70 11.25 -11.93 8.08
C ARG A 70 12.18 -10.72 7.89
N MET A 71 11.60 -9.53 7.77
CA MET A 71 12.32 -8.26 7.73
C MET A 71 12.53 -7.74 9.15
N ASP A 72 13.78 -7.47 9.51
CA ASP A 72 14.10 -6.80 10.77
C ASP A 72 13.68 -5.34 10.70
N MET A 73 12.89 -4.88 11.68
CA MET A 73 12.37 -3.52 11.73
C MET A 73 13.28 -2.65 12.61
N PRO A 74 13.91 -1.58 12.06
CA PRO A 74 14.86 -0.76 12.82
C PRO A 74 14.21 0.24 13.78
N TYR A 75 12.88 0.40 13.72
CA TYR A 75 12.10 1.31 14.56
C TYR A 75 10.92 0.57 15.19
N ASP A 76 10.45 1.04 16.34
CA ASP A 76 9.23 0.55 16.98
C ASP A 76 7.96 1.18 16.37
N LYS A 77 6.80 0.65 16.79
CA LYS A 77 5.49 1.06 16.24
C LYS A 77 5.15 2.50 16.59
N GLU A 78 5.55 2.92 17.78
CA GLU A 78 5.35 4.23 18.36
C GLU A 78 6.11 5.29 17.54
N THR A 79 7.37 4.99 17.19
CA THR A 79 8.21 5.82 16.33
C THR A 79 7.61 5.94 14.94
N LEU A 80 7.21 4.84 14.29
CA LEU A 80 6.62 4.90 12.95
C LEU A 80 5.23 5.56 12.95
N SER A 81 4.46 5.43 14.03
CA SER A 81 3.20 6.17 14.20
C SER A 81 3.45 7.67 14.38
N ALA A 82 4.51 8.05 15.09
CA ALA A 82 4.92 9.44 15.23
C ALA A 82 5.42 10.02 13.90
N ALA A 83 6.24 9.29 13.15
CA ALA A 83 6.71 9.67 11.82
C ALA A 83 5.55 9.95 10.85
N GLN A 84 4.52 9.08 10.83
CA GLN A 84 3.32 9.28 10.01
C GLN A 84 2.54 10.56 10.37
N ARG A 85 2.45 10.91 11.65
CA ARG A 85 1.84 12.19 12.07
C ARG A 85 2.72 13.38 11.70
N GLU A 86 4.03 13.23 11.86
CA GLU A 86 4.98 14.30 11.60
C GLU A 86 5.05 14.66 10.13
N VAL A 87 5.04 13.69 9.22
CA VAL A 87 5.06 13.99 7.77
C VAL A 87 3.81 14.76 7.34
N VAL A 88 2.63 14.44 7.89
CA VAL A 88 1.39 15.16 7.59
C VAL A 88 1.49 16.61 8.07
N ARG A 89 2.00 16.80 9.29
CA ARG A 89 2.20 18.12 9.91
C ARG A 89 3.23 18.96 9.17
N ALA A 90 4.41 18.40 8.89
CA ALA A 90 5.52 19.07 8.22
C ALA A 90 5.18 19.49 6.79
N ASN A 91 4.25 18.79 6.14
CA ASN A 91 3.74 19.14 4.81
C ASN A 91 2.47 20.01 4.84
N GLY A 92 1.96 20.38 6.03
CA GLY A 92 0.80 21.28 6.17
C GLY A 92 -0.50 20.73 5.56
N LEU A 93 -0.71 19.41 5.62
CA LEU A 93 -1.83 18.75 4.94
C LEU A 93 -3.07 18.62 5.85
N ASP A 94 -4.19 19.19 5.40
CA ASP A 94 -5.51 19.00 6.02
C ASP A 94 -6.09 17.60 5.72
N GLU A 95 -5.84 17.10 4.51
CA GLU A 95 -6.17 15.76 4.04
C GLU A 95 -4.97 15.17 3.32
N ALA A 96 -4.66 13.91 3.58
CA ALA A 96 -3.46 13.28 3.03
C ALA A 96 -3.66 11.80 2.78
N TYR A 97 -2.97 11.29 1.77
CA TYR A 97 -2.60 9.89 1.71
C TYR A 97 -1.17 9.74 2.22
N ILE A 98 -0.95 8.76 3.09
CA ILE A 98 0.32 8.48 3.74
C ILE A 98 0.79 7.09 3.31
N ARG A 99 2.05 6.99 2.93
CA ARG A 99 2.70 5.78 2.44
C ARG A 99 3.95 5.52 3.28
N PRO A 100 3.85 4.79 4.40
CA PRO A 100 5.02 4.17 4.98
C PRO A 100 5.43 2.95 4.13
N MET A 101 6.72 2.76 3.92
CA MET A 101 7.28 1.60 3.24
C MET A 101 8.59 1.18 3.94
N CYS A 102 8.78 -0.12 4.10
CA CYS A 102 10.01 -0.74 4.54
C CYS A 102 10.60 -1.57 3.40
N PHE A 103 11.89 -1.41 3.14
CA PHE A 103 12.57 -2.03 1.98
C PHE A 103 14.02 -2.37 2.32
N LEU A 104 14.61 -3.33 1.62
CA LEU A 104 16.00 -3.73 1.76
C LEU A 104 16.91 -2.86 0.89
N GLY A 105 18.03 -2.43 1.48
CA GLY A 105 19.00 -1.50 0.92
C GLY A 105 19.84 -2.05 -0.24
N SER A 106 20.94 -1.35 -0.52
CA SER A 106 21.83 -1.62 -1.66
C SER A 106 23.18 -2.23 -1.26
N GLU A 107 23.29 -2.83 -0.07
CA GLU A 107 24.53 -3.45 0.42
C GLU A 107 24.87 -4.77 -0.30
N GLY A 108 23.93 -5.34 -1.06
CA GLY A 108 24.10 -6.59 -1.77
C GLY A 108 22.98 -6.86 -2.78
N MET A 109 23.27 -7.75 -3.74
CA MET A 109 22.39 -8.08 -4.87
C MET A 109 22.10 -9.59 -4.97
N GLY A 110 22.43 -10.37 -3.94
CA GLY A 110 22.13 -11.80 -3.93
C GLY A 110 20.70 -12.10 -3.51
N LEU A 111 20.10 -13.17 -4.04
CA LEU A 111 18.80 -13.69 -3.58
C LEU A 111 18.81 -14.13 -2.11
N ARG A 112 19.99 -14.40 -1.55
CA ARG A 112 20.15 -14.71 -0.12
C ARG A 112 19.70 -13.56 0.78
N ALA A 113 19.74 -12.33 0.27
CA ALA A 113 19.35 -11.12 0.99
C ALA A 113 20.04 -10.99 2.37
N ASP A 114 21.28 -11.47 2.48
CA ASP A 114 22.08 -11.43 3.69
C ASP A 114 22.83 -10.09 3.82
N ASN A 115 23.01 -9.63 5.06
CA ASN A 115 23.71 -8.38 5.40
C ASN A 115 23.12 -7.11 4.76
N LEU A 116 21.82 -7.12 4.46
CA LEU A 116 21.09 -5.95 3.97
C LEU A 116 20.45 -5.21 5.13
N LYS A 117 20.43 -3.88 5.05
CA LYS A 117 19.68 -3.07 6.01
C LYS A 117 18.24 -2.93 5.54
N THR A 118 17.31 -2.98 6.49
CA THR A 118 15.96 -2.50 6.27
C THR A 118 15.96 -0.99 6.42
N HIS A 119 15.55 -0.29 5.36
CA HIS A 119 15.26 1.13 5.36
C HIS A 119 13.76 1.36 5.53
N VAL A 120 13.38 2.50 6.10
CA VAL A 120 11.98 2.88 6.30
C VAL A 120 11.78 4.32 5.82
N MET A 121 10.81 4.49 4.92
CA MET A 121 10.35 5.81 4.49
C MET A 121 8.89 6.01 4.86
N VAL A 122 8.51 7.26 5.13
CA VAL A 122 7.13 7.70 5.27
C VAL A 122 6.95 8.97 4.46
N ALA A 123 6.13 8.91 3.41
CA ALA A 123 5.74 10.05 2.61
C ALA A 123 4.26 10.37 2.80
N SER A 124 3.87 11.64 2.65
CA SER A 124 2.47 12.06 2.64
C SER A 124 2.23 13.14 1.59
N TRP A 125 1.13 13.03 0.85
CA TRP A 125 0.74 14.04 -0.13
C TRP A 125 -0.78 14.16 -0.23
N ALA A 126 -1.25 15.28 -0.79
CA ALA A 126 -2.66 15.44 -1.12
C ALA A 126 -3.06 14.39 -2.17
N TRP A 127 -3.96 13.48 -1.81
CA TRP A 127 -4.52 12.51 -2.72
C TRP A 127 -6.04 12.74 -2.76
N PRO A 128 -6.57 13.44 -3.79
CA PRO A 128 -8.01 13.64 -3.93
C PRO A 128 -8.72 12.28 -4.04
N SER A 129 -10.02 12.22 -3.74
CA SER A 129 -10.80 10.97 -3.76
C SER A 129 -10.42 10.05 -4.93
N TYR A 130 -10.17 8.76 -4.64
CA TYR A 130 -9.78 7.76 -5.64
C TYR A 130 -10.85 7.60 -6.74
N MET A 131 -12.10 7.90 -6.40
CA MET A 131 -13.24 7.92 -7.31
C MET A 131 -13.73 9.35 -7.48
N ASP A 132 -14.04 9.72 -8.72
CA ASP A 132 -14.79 10.93 -9.04
C ASP A 132 -16.04 11.01 -8.12
N PRO A 133 -16.37 12.17 -7.53
CA PRO A 133 -17.60 12.32 -6.74
C PRO A 133 -18.84 11.74 -7.44
N GLU A 134 -18.96 11.87 -8.76
CA GLU A 134 -20.04 11.28 -9.55
C GLU A 134 -19.95 9.75 -9.65
N ALA A 135 -18.73 9.20 -9.69
CA ALA A 135 -18.50 7.75 -9.68
C ALA A 135 -18.95 7.10 -8.36
N ARG A 136 -18.84 7.82 -7.24
CA ARG A 136 -19.33 7.35 -5.94
C ARG A 136 -20.85 7.14 -5.93
N ASP A 137 -21.58 7.99 -6.63
CA ASP A 137 -23.05 7.97 -6.64
C ASP A 137 -23.59 7.06 -7.75
N ARG A 138 -22.96 7.03 -8.94
CA ARG A 138 -23.37 6.17 -10.07
C ARG A 138 -22.86 4.73 -10.00
N GLY A 139 -21.85 4.47 -9.18
CA GLY A 139 -21.10 3.21 -9.15
C GLY A 139 -20.11 3.08 -10.33
N ILE A 140 -19.32 2.00 -10.31
CA ILE A 140 -18.30 1.73 -11.32
C ILE A 140 -18.59 0.47 -12.13
N ARG A 141 -18.04 0.40 -13.34
CA ARG A 141 -18.05 -0.79 -14.18
C ARG A 141 -16.83 -1.65 -13.87
N VAL A 142 -17.08 -2.88 -13.42
CA VAL A 142 -16.03 -3.84 -13.03
C VAL A 142 -16.01 -5.01 -14.01
N ALA A 143 -14.83 -5.46 -14.41
CA ALA A 143 -14.63 -6.67 -15.21
C ALA A 143 -14.02 -7.79 -14.37
N THR A 144 -14.54 -9.02 -14.49
CA THR A 144 -13.83 -10.19 -13.96
C THR A 144 -12.58 -10.43 -14.79
N SER A 145 -11.41 -10.35 -14.13
CA SER A 145 -10.10 -10.49 -14.75
C SER A 145 -9.82 -11.95 -15.15
N SER A 146 -9.04 -12.15 -16.22
CA SER A 146 -8.53 -13.47 -16.61
C SER A 146 -7.34 -13.92 -15.75
N TYR A 147 -6.68 -12.98 -15.07
CA TYR A 147 -5.67 -13.27 -14.07
C TYR A 147 -6.30 -13.74 -12.76
N THR A 148 -5.85 -14.89 -12.28
CA THR A 148 -6.21 -15.46 -10.97
C THR A 148 -5.51 -14.71 -9.84
N ARG A 149 -6.19 -14.55 -8.71
CA ARG A 149 -5.61 -14.01 -7.47
C ARG A 149 -4.55 -14.96 -6.90
N HIS A 150 -3.69 -14.42 -6.05
CA HIS A 150 -2.59 -15.15 -5.42
C HIS A 150 -3.05 -16.43 -4.73
N HIS A 151 -2.30 -17.52 -4.95
CA HIS A 151 -2.42 -18.73 -4.15
C HIS A 151 -1.71 -18.53 -2.80
N VAL A 152 -2.39 -18.90 -1.71
CA VAL A 152 -2.01 -18.57 -0.33
C VAL A 152 -0.68 -19.19 0.15
N ASN A 153 -0.25 -20.26 -0.52
CA ASN A 153 1.03 -20.93 -0.26
C ASN A 153 2.14 -20.61 -1.30
N ILE A 154 1.85 -19.72 -2.26
CA ILE A 154 2.86 -19.19 -3.20
C ILE A 154 3.25 -17.80 -2.76
N THR A 155 2.25 -16.97 -2.45
CA THR A 155 2.43 -15.59 -2.01
C THR A 155 1.87 -15.44 -0.61
N MET A 156 2.58 -14.71 0.24
CA MET A 156 2.16 -14.44 1.61
C MET A 156 1.05 -13.37 1.60
N CYS A 157 -0.19 -13.78 1.32
CA CYS A 157 -1.32 -12.88 1.05
C CYS A 157 -1.71 -11.99 2.25
N LYS A 158 -1.40 -12.42 3.48
CA LYS A 158 -1.57 -11.60 4.70
C LYS A 158 -0.52 -10.49 4.86
N ALA A 159 0.56 -10.51 4.09
CA ALA A 159 1.55 -9.44 4.05
C ALA A 159 1.20 -8.46 2.92
N LYS A 160 1.18 -7.16 3.25
CA LYS A 160 1.03 -6.10 2.24
C LYS A 160 2.40 -5.81 1.61
N ALA A 161 2.84 -6.72 0.75
CA ALA A 161 4.17 -6.74 0.18
C ALA A 161 4.25 -6.09 -1.21
N ASN A 162 5.39 -5.49 -1.56
CA ASN A 162 5.60 -4.80 -2.82
C ASN A 162 5.41 -5.75 -4.03
N GLY A 163 6.05 -6.93 -3.99
CA GLY A 163 5.97 -7.93 -5.07
C GLY A 163 4.56 -8.45 -5.37
N ASN A 164 3.64 -8.40 -4.40
CA ASN A 164 2.27 -8.88 -4.57
C ASN A 164 1.48 -8.06 -5.62
N TYR A 165 1.91 -6.82 -5.88
CA TYR A 165 1.17 -5.89 -6.73
C TYR A 165 1.39 -6.10 -8.23
N ILE A 166 2.31 -6.95 -8.66
CA ILE A 166 2.44 -7.31 -10.09
C ILE A 166 1.11 -7.90 -10.60
N ASN A 167 0.52 -8.83 -9.85
CA ASN A 167 -0.77 -9.44 -10.17
C ASN A 167 -1.90 -8.40 -10.26
N SER A 168 -2.01 -7.53 -9.24
CA SER A 168 -3.01 -6.45 -9.22
C SER A 168 -2.87 -5.50 -10.41
N ILE A 169 -1.66 -5.10 -10.77
CA ILE A 169 -1.41 -4.19 -11.89
C ILE A 169 -1.82 -4.82 -13.23
N LEU A 170 -1.51 -6.10 -13.44
CA LEU A 170 -1.87 -6.81 -14.66
C LEU A 170 -3.39 -6.95 -14.81
N ALA A 171 -4.08 -7.34 -13.74
CA ALA A 171 -5.54 -7.46 -13.72
C ALA A 171 -6.23 -6.12 -13.98
N LEU A 172 -5.80 -5.05 -13.29
CA LEU A 172 -6.36 -3.71 -13.47
C LEU A 172 -6.13 -3.20 -14.90
N ARG A 173 -4.92 -3.39 -15.44
CA ARG A 173 -4.60 -2.99 -16.82
C ARG A 173 -5.51 -3.70 -17.82
N GLU A 174 -5.73 -5.01 -17.67
CA GLU A 174 -6.65 -5.77 -18.53
C GLU A 174 -8.07 -5.17 -18.52
N ALA A 175 -8.60 -4.88 -17.33
CA ALA A 175 -9.93 -4.28 -17.20
C ALA A 175 -10.00 -2.88 -17.85
N MET A 176 -8.99 -2.05 -17.63
CA MET A 176 -8.90 -0.70 -18.21
C MET A 176 -8.81 -0.75 -19.75
N ASP A 177 -8.02 -1.66 -20.30
CA ASP A 177 -7.88 -1.85 -21.75
C ASP A 177 -9.21 -2.29 -22.40
N ALA A 178 -10.07 -2.98 -21.64
CA ALA A 178 -11.43 -3.37 -22.03
C ALA A 178 -12.51 -2.29 -21.75
N GLY A 179 -12.12 -1.11 -21.26
CA GLY A 179 -13.04 0.00 -21.00
C GLY A 179 -13.85 -0.13 -19.70
N PHE A 180 -13.32 -0.87 -18.72
CA PHE A 180 -13.84 -0.94 -17.35
C PHE A 180 -12.97 -0.09 -16.40
N GLU A 181 -13.49 0.20 -15.22
CA GLU A 181 -12.85 1.09 -14.24
C GLU A 181 -12.02 0.31 -13.22
N GLU A 182 -12.34 -0.96 -12.96
CA GLU A 182 -11.65 -1.82 -12.00
C GLU A 182 -11.76 -3.30 -12.40
N ALA A 183 -10.84 -4.13 -11.92
CA ALA A 183 -10.85 -5.58 -12.07
C ALA A 183 -11.38 -6.29 -10.81
N LEU A 184 -12.16 -7.34 -11.00
CA LEU A 184 -12.51 -8.32 -9.97
C LEU A 184 -11.72 -9.60 -10.23
N LEU A 185 -10.96 -10.07 -9.25
CA LEU A 185 -10.16 -11.28 -9.36
C LEU A 185 -10.87 -12.45 -8.70
N LEU A 186 -10.72 -13.63 -9.31
CA LEU A 186 -11.14 -14.90 -8.74
C LEU A 186 -9.95 -15.62 -8.11
N ASP A 187 -10.18 -16.42 -7.07
CA ASP A 187 -9.18 -17.34 -6.52
C ASP A 187 -8.90 -18.53 -7.46
N ASN A 188 -7.98 -19.41 -7.06
CA ASN A 188 -7.60 -20.59 -7.84
C ASN A 188 -8.68 -21.67 -7.94
N GLU A 189 -9.80 -21.52 -7.23
CA GLU A 189 -10.96 -22.39 -7.29
C GLU A 189 -12.12 -21.76 -8.10
N GLY A 190 -11.97 -20.50 -8.53
CA GLY A 190 -12.94 -19.77 -9.33
C GLY A 190 -13.97 -18.99 -8.51
N TYR A 191 -13.80 -18.86 -7.19
CA TYR A 191 -14.65 -18.01 -6.36
C TYR A 191 -14.16 -16.57 -6.36
N VAL A 192 -15.06 -15.62 -6.08
CA VAL A 192 -14.69 -14.20 -5.96
C VAL A 192 -13.74 -14.01 -4.78
N ALA A 193 -12.57 -13.43 -5.06
CA ALA A 193 -11.59 -13.09 -4.04
C ALA A 193 -11.70 -11.62 -3.64
N GLU A 194 -11.27 -10.71 -4.51
CA GLU A 194 -11.23 -9.26 -4.25
C GLU A 194 -10.98 -8.47 -5.55
N GLY A 195 -11.03 -7.13 -5.47
CA GLY A 195 -10.60 -6.25 -6.54
C GLY A 195 -9.07 -6.20 -6.68
N SER A 196 -8.56 -5.41 -7.62
CA SER A 196 -7.10 -5.28 -7.76
C SER A 196 -6.44 -4.60 -6.55
N GLY A 197 -7.15 -3.69 -5.86
CA GLY A 197 -6.67 -2.94 -4.70
C GLY A 197 -7.60 -2.94 -3.49
N GLU A 198 -8.79 -3.55 -3.58
CA GLU A 198 -9.93 -3.38 -2.67
C GLU A 198 -10.57 -4.73 -2.32
N ASN A 199 -11.07 -4.88 -1.09
CA ASN A 199 -11.90 -6.04 -0.76
C ASN A 199 -13.30 -5.92 -1.40
N PHE A 200 -13.95 -7.07 -1.65
CA PHE A 200 -15.27 -7.13 -2.30
C PHE A 200 -16.40 -7.37 -1.30
N PHE A 201 -17.51 -6.65 -1.47
CA PHE A 201 -18.75 -6.84 -0.71
C PHE A 201 -19.97 -6.94 -1.63
N LEU A 202 -20.93 -7.77 -1.25
CA LEU A 202 -22.21 -7.99 -1.93
C LEU A 202 -23.36 -7.77 -0.94
N VAL A 203 -24.43 -7.09 -1.36
CA VAL A 203 -25.69 -7.05 -0.61
C VAL A 203 -26.75 -7.86 -1.35
N ARG A 204 -27.33 -8.86 -0.68
CA ARG A 204 -28.43 -9.67 -1.22
C ARG A 204 -29.52 -9.82 -0.17
N ALA A 205 -30.75 -9.44 -0.51
CA ALA A 205 -31.90 -9.50 0.39
C ALA A 205 -31.65 -8.79 1.75
N GLY A 206 -30.95 -7.65 1.73
CA GLY A 206 -30.62 -6.88 2.93
C GLY A 206 -29.47 -7.46 3.78
N ILE A 207 -28.85 -8.56 3.35
CA ILE A 207 -27.72 -9.19 4.04
C ILE A 207 -26.42 -8.82 3.32
N LEU A 208 -25.41 -8.42 4.10
CA LEU A 208 -24.07 -8.11 3.62
C LEU A 208 -23.21 -9.38 3.61
N TYR A 209 -22.56 -9.63 2.47
CA TYR A 209 -21.64 -10.74 2.23
C TYR A 209 -20.27 -10.21 1.83
N THR A 210 -19.23 -10.92 2.22
CA THR A 210 -17.85 -10.72 1.79
C THR A 210 -17.19 -12.10 1.69
N PRO A 211 -16.23 -12.30 0.78
CA PRO A 211 -15.39 -13.49 0.78
C PRO A 211 -14.73 -13.71 2.16
N GLU A 212 -14.54 -14.98 2.53
CA GLU A 212 -13.88 -15.36 3.77
C GLU A 212 -12.38 -15.02 3.74
N LEU A 213 -11.77 -14.86 4.91
CA LEU A 213 -10.32 -14.63 5.04
C LEU A 213 -9.55 -15.96 4.93
N THR A 214 -9.61 -16.60 3.76
CA THR A 214 -8.86 -17.82 3.44
C THR A 214 -7.43 -17.51 2.97
N SER A 215 -7.18 -16.28 2.48
CA SER A 215 -5.88 -15.74 2.07
C SER A 215 -5.24 -14.78 3.06
#